data_AF-A0A1Y5IER4-F1
#
_entry.id   AF-A0A1Y5IER4-F1
#
_cell.length_a   1.000
_cell.length_b   1.000
_cell.length_c   1.000
_cell.angle_alpha   90.00
_cell.angle_beta   90.00
_cell.angle_gamma   90.00
#
_symmetry.space_group_name_H-M   'P 1'
#
loop_
_entity.id
_entity.type
_entity.pdbx_description
1 polymer ?
#
loop_
_entity_poly.entity_id
_entity_poly.type
_entity_poly.pdbx_seq_one_letter_code
_entity_poly.pdbx_strand_id
1 'polypeptide(L)'
;MVATRDVVGLAEVRTRVDKDVVTLSVGKSDVRVNAEHLEKLKEMYRIANGDRFTEKVFMADVYTMVARYDAAQGGQYRFAGGHHTALHGEVFDVLRDAFFVSCELFASPLNARWPTFCSAHIDVDYAFGSLGSYRDFRPSHGSYEVNPPFDEELVGDMSNHLFELLQNATGALTFVVITPYWLNRPCWEDMRRSKFCTRCEVLNVREAGYFEGAQHRKKSRFRFATSDTSVLFLQNEPAKIEHAITRAKIDALRGAFRPKADARKK
;
A
#
# COMPACT_ATOMS: atom_id res chain seq x y z
N MET A 1 -10.75 -21.98 0.97
CA MET A 1 -10.27 -22.76 2.13
C MET A 1 -8.77 -22.57 2.23
N VAL A 2 -8.30 -21.75 3.16
CA VAL A 2 -6.86 -21.63 3.44
C VAL A 2 -6.53 -22.74 4.44
N ALA A 3 -5.64 -23.64 4.04
CA ALA A 3 -5.17 -24.73 4.88
C ALA A 3 -4.61 -24.17 6.19
N THR A 4 -5.05 -24.72 7.32
CA THR A 4 -4.37 -24.54 8.60
C THR A 4 -2.94 -25.05 8.41
N ARG A 5 -1.95 -24.15 8.41
CA ARG A 5 -0.55 -24.56 8.45
C ARG A 5 -0.34 -25.31 9.75
N ASP A 6 -0.12 -26.62 9.65
CA ASP A 6 0.29 -27.43 10.79
C ASP A 6 1.59 -26.85 11.37
N VAL A 7 1.62 -26.67 12.69
CA VAL A 7 2.76 -26.12 13.45
C VAL A 7 3.98 -27.07 13.40
N VAL A 8 3.78 -28.28 12.88
CA VAL A 8 4.80 -29.33 12.75
C VAL A 8 5.77 -28.97 11.61
N GLY A 9 7.02 -28.67 11.97
CA GLY A 9 8.09 -28.41 10.98
C GLY A 9 8.46 -26.95 10.75
N LEU A 10 7.86 -25.99 11.47
CA LEU A 10 8.31 -24.60 11.44
C LEU A 10 9.72 -24.48 12.05
N ALA A 11 10.64 -23.88 11.29
CA ALA A 11 11.99 -23.59 11.77
C ALA A 11 11.94 -22.68 13.00
N GLU A 12 12.83 -22.92 13.96
CA GLU A 12 12.92 -22.10 15.17
C GLU A 12 13.38 -20.67 14.80
N VAL A 13 12.54 -19.68 15.09
CA VAL A 13 12.87 -18.26 14.90
C VAL A 13 13.48 -17.71 16.19
N ARG A 14 14.77 -17.37 16.13
CA ARG A 14 15.45 -16.69 17.23
C ARG A 14 15.23 -15.19 17.12
N THR A 15 14.92 -14.55 18.25
CA THR A 15 14.65 -13.11 18.31
C THR A 15 15.71 -12.41 19.14
N ARG A 16 16.23 -11.29 18.62
CA ARG A 16 17.10 -10.38 19.35
C ARG A 16 16.55 -8.96 19.24
N VAL A 17 16.42 -8.28 20.36
CA VAL A 17 16.00 -6.88 20.43
C VAL A 17 17.20 -6.01 20.79
N ASP A 18 17.44 -4.96 20.02
CA ASP A 18 18.44 -3.93 20.31
C ASP A 18 17.80 -2.56 20.09
N LYS A 19 17.51 -1.86 21.20
CA LYS A 19 16.70 -0.64 21.22
C LYS A 19 15.36 -0.88 20.50
N ASP A 20 15.09 -0.11 19.44
CA ASP A 20 13.84 -0.18 18.68
C ASP A 20 13.89 -1.18 17.52
N VAL A 21 14.97 -1.94 17.36
CA VAL A 21 15.16 -2.89 16.25
C VAL A 21 14.98 -4.32 16.75
N VAL A 22 14.07 -5.05 16.11
CA VAL A 22 13.86 -6.48 16.32
C VAL A 22 14.49 -7.24 15.15
N THR A 23 15.41 -8.15 15.48
CA THR A 23 16.05 -9.06 14.53
C THR A 23 15.48 -10.46 14.71
N LEU A 24 14.95 -11.03 13.62
CA LEU A 24 14.45 -12.40 13.56
C LEU A 24 15.43 -13.25 12.74
N SER A 25 15.83 -14.40 13.26
CA SER A 25 16.88 -15.24 12.67
C SER A 25 16.42 -16.67 12.47
N VAL A 26 16.61 -17.21 11.27
CA VAL A 26 16.44 -18.64 10.95
C VAL A 26 17.76 -19.15 10.35
N GLY A 27 18.39 -20.10 11.04
CA GLY A 27 19.74 -20.55 10.68
C GLY A 27 20.75 -19.39 10.74
N LYS A 28 21.34 -19.06 9.58
CA LYS A 28 22.31 -17.97 9.39
C LYS A 28 21.70 -16.72 8.74
N SER A 29 20.40 -16.73 8.47
CA SER A 29 19.71 -15.66 7.74
C SER A 29 18.89 -14.80 8.71
N ASP A 30 19.12 -13.50 8.65
CA ASP A 30 18.52 -12.50 9.54
C ASP A 30 17.64 -11.53 8.75
N VAL A 31 16.51 -11.18 9.32
CA VAL A 31 15.66 -10.07 8.87
C VAL A 31 15.43 -9.09 10.00
N ARG A 32 15.12 -7.83 9.66
CA ARG A 32 14.95 -6.74 10.65
C ARG A 32 13.69 -5.93 10.41
N VAL A 33 13.00 -5.64 11.51
CA VAL A 33 11.88 -4.70 11.61
C VAL A 33 12.06 -3.82 12.85
N ASN A 34 11.43 -2.65 12.87
CA ASN A 34 11.34 -1.87 14.10
C ASN A 34 10.20 -2.39 15.00
N ALA A 35 10.32 -2.17 16.30
CA ALA A 35 9.37 -2.67 17.30
C ALA A 35 7.93 -2.20 17.04
N GLU A 36 7.75 -0.93 16.64
CA GLU A 36 6.43 -0.38 16.33
C GLU A 36 5.77 -1.07 15.12
N HIS A 37 6.54 -1.42 14.09
CA HIS A 37 6.02 -2.20 12.96
C HIS A 37 5.75 -3.65 13.34
N LEU A 38 6.53 -4.25 14.23
CA LEU A 38 6.23 -5.60 14.70
C LEU A 38 4.88 -5.62 15.43
N GLU A 39 4.60 -4.64 16.28
CA GLU A 39 3.30 -4.51 16.94
C GLU A 39 2.16 -4.24 15.95
N LYS A 40 2.38 -3.39 14.94
CA LYS A 40 1.42 -3.21 13.83
C LYS A 40 1.12 -4.54 13.13
N LEU A 41 2.16 -5.28 12.75
CA LEU A 41 2.01 -6.57 12.07
C LEU A 41 1.28 -7.58 12.96
N LYS A 42 1.53 -7.55 14.27
CA LYS A 42 0.84 -8.40 15.25
C LYS A 42 -0.65 -8.12 15.29
N GLU A 43 -1.04 -6.85 15.24
CA GLU A 43 -2.44 -6.46 15.21
C GLU A 43 -3.12 -6.87 13.91
N MET A 44 -2.48 -6.61 12.76
CA MET A 44 -2.97 -7.07 11.45
C MET A 44 -3.15 -8.60 11.44
N TYR A 45 -2.18 -9.33 11.99
CA TYR A 45 -2.22 -10.78 12.06
C TYR A 45 -3.36 -11.28 12.98
N ARG A 46 -3.60 -10.63 14.12
CA ARG A 46 -4.75 -10.96 15.00
C ARG A 46 -6.08 -10.75 14.30
N ILE A 47 -6.24 -9.62 13.60
CA ILE A 47 -7.46 -9.34 12.82
C ILE A 47 -7.67 -10.42 11.75
N ALA A 48 -6.62 -10.80 11.03
CA ALA A 48 -6.72 -11.77 9.93
C ALA A 48 -6.93 -13.23 10.40
N ASN A 49 -6.42 -13.60 11.58
CA ASN A 49 -6.39 -15.00 12.03
C ASN A 49 -7.31 -15.32 13.22
N GLY A 50 -7.80 -14.30 13.95
CA GLY A 50 -8.65 -14.46 15.13
C GLY A 50 -8.06 -15.44 16.13
N ASP A 51 -8.85 -16.44 16.53
CA ASP A 51 -8.49 -17.46 17.53
C ASP A 51 -7.34 -18.38 17.12
N ARG A 52 -6.91 -18.36 15.85
CA ARG A 52 -5.77 -19.17 15.36
C ARG A 52 -4.41 -18.52 15.68
N PHE A 53 -4.39 -17.35 16.29
CA PHE A 53 -3.17 -16.65 16.66
C PHE A 53 -2.30 -17.47 17.63
N THR A 54 -1.03 -17.65 17.28
CA THR A 54 0.00 -18.07 18.24
C THR A 54 1.26 -17.26 18.00
N GLU A 55 1.97 -16.89 19.08
CA GLU A 55 3.20 -16.09 18.97
C GLU A 55 4.26 -16.78 18.10
N LYS A 56 4.37 -18.11 18.22
CA LYS A 56 5.36 -18.91 17.47
C LYS A 56 5.10 -18.84 15.96
N VAL A 57 3.86 -19.04 15.52
CA VAL A 57 3.51 -19.00 14.10
C VAL A 57 3.60 -17.58 13.57
N PHE A 58 3.12 -16.60 14.32
CA PHE A 58 3.25 -15.18 13.99
C PHE A 58 4.71 -14.79 13.70
N MET A 59 5.65 -15.14 14.58
CA MET A 59 7.07 -14.80 14.38
C MET A 59 7.68 -15.51 13.15
N ALA A 60 7.26 -16.73 12.84
CA ALA A 60 7.68 -17.45 11.64
C ALA A 60 7.13 -16.81 10.35
N ASP A 61 5.88 -16.38 10.35
CA ASP A 61 5.27 -15.71 9.21
C ASP A 61 5.84 -14.30 9.01
N VAL A 62 6.13 -13.55 10.10
CA VAL A 62 6.83 -12.26 10.00
C VAL A 62 8.22 -12.46 9.40
N TYR A 63 8.99 -13.45 9.87
CA TYR A 63 10.29 -13.75 9.30
C TYR A 63 10.19 -14.02 7.80
N THR A 64 9.27 -14.91 7.41
CA THR A 64 9.09 -15.35 6.02
C THR A 64 8.67 -14.20 5.12
N MET A 65 7.73 -13.38 5.57
CA MET A 65 7.26 -12.19 4.86
C MET A 65 8.37 -11.16 4.68
N VAL A 66 9.10 -10.80 5.73
CA VAL A 66 10.20 -9.81 5.60
C VAL A 66 11.32 -10.36 4.72
N ALA A 67 11.66 -11.65 4.83
CA ALA A 67 12.65 -12.29 3.98
C ALA A 67 12.24 -12.26 2.50
N ARG A 68 10.94 -12.45 2.19
CA ARG A 68 10.41 -12.33 0.83
C ARG A 68 10.60 -10.92 0.29
N TYR A 69 10.20 -9.90 1.04
CA TYR A 69 10.35 -8.50 0.60
C TYR A 69 11.82 -8.08 0.50
N ASP A 70 12.70 -8.59 1.37
CA ASP A 70 14.14 -8.39 1.25
C ASP A 70 14.69 -9.00 -0.04
N ALA A 71 14.32 -10.24 -0.35
CA ALA A 71 14.73 -10.90 -1.59
C ALA A 71 14.24 -10.13 -2.82
N ALA A 72 12.98 -9.67 -2.82
CA ALA A 72 12.42 -8.84 -3.89
C ALA A 72 13.12 -7.48 -4.05
N GLN A 73 13.78 -7.00 -3.00
CA GLN A 73 14.57 -5.75 -2.99
C GLN A 73 16.08 -5.97 -3.21
N GLY A 74 16.49 -7.15 -3.69
CA GLY A 74 17.89 -7.46 -3.99
C GLY A 74 18.68 -8.09 -2.84
N GLY A 75 17.99 -8.54 -1.78
CA GLY A 75 18.52 -9.44 -0.76
C GLY A 75 19.41 -8.81 0.32
N GLN A 76 19.75 -7.53 0.21
CA GLN A 76 20.60 -6.85 1.19
C GLN A 76 19.81 -5.81 1.99
N TYR A 77 19.31 -6.18 3.18
CA TYR A 77 18.51 -5.29 4.03
C TYR A 77 19.16 -3.93 4.36
N ARG A 78 20.49 -3.81 4.25
CA ARG A 78 21.25 -2.55 4.45
C ARG A 78 21.14 -1.56 3.29
N PHE A 79 20.91 -2.07 2.07
CA PHE A 79 20.85 -1.30 0.83
C PHE A 79 19.46 -1.36 0.17
N ALA A 80 18.64 -2.32 0.58
CA ALA A 80 17.24 -2.44 0.22
C ALA A 80 16.48 -1.17 0.66
N GLY A 81 16.02 -0.40 -0.31
CA GLY A 81 15.12 0.73 -0.12
C GLY A 81 13.79 0.39 -0.76
N GLY A 82 12.67 0.71 -0.09
CA GLY A 82 11.36 0.46 -0.67
C GLY A 82 11.22 1.18 -2.03
N HIS A 83 10.89 0.41 -3.06
CA HIS A 83 10.85 0.84 -4.46
C HIS A 83 9.75 1.87 -4.74
N HIS A 84 8.69 1.91 -3.92
CA HIS A 84 7.68 2.97 -3.93
C HIS A 84 7.44 3.51 -2.51
N THR A 85 6.85 4.69 -2.42
CA THR A 85 6.50 5.36 -1.16
C THR A 85 5.05 5.14 -0.79
N ALA A 86 4.74 5.07 0.51
CA ALA A 86 3.35 4.96 0.97
C ALA A 86 2.77 6.36 1.27
N LEU A 87 1.45 6.51 1.16
CA LEU A 87 0.77 7.69 1.69
C LEU A 87 0.87 7.69 3.23
N HIS A 88 0.86 8.86 3.83
CA HIS A 88 0.89 8.96 5.29
C HIS A 88 -0.52 9.07 5.89
N GLY A 89 -0.62 8.87 7.21
CA GLY A 89 -1.89 8.72 7.93
C GLY A 89 -2.95 9.76 7.60
N GLU A 90 -2.61 11.06 7.65
CA GLU A 90 -3.58 12.12 7.35
C GLU A 90 -4.15 12.06 5.92
N VAL A 91 -3.36 11.64 4.93
CA VAL A 91 -3.87 11.47 3.56
C VAL A 91 -4.89 10.34 3.54
N PHE A 92 -4.57 9.21 4.17
CA PHE A 92 -5.50 8.09 4.31
C PHE A 92 -6.76 8.45 5.10
N ASP A 93 -6.66 9.30 6.12
CA ASP A 93 -7.82 9.75 6.89
C ASP A 93 -8.77 10.58 6.00
N VAL A 94 -8.24 11.48 5.17
CA VAL A 94 -9.06 12.21 4.18
C VAL A 94 -9.62 11.26 3.11
N LEU A 95 -8.84 10.31 2.60
CA LEU A 95 -9.31 9.32 1.64
C LEU A 95 -10.48 8.49 2.21
N ARG A 96 -10.40 8.09 3.47
CA ARG A 96 -11.49 7.39 4.18
C ARG A 96 -12.71 8.30 4.34
N ASP A 97 -12.53 9.48 4.92
CA ASP A 97 -13.64 10.30 5.39
C ASP A 97 -14.35 11.06 4.26
N ALA A 98 -13.60 11.55 3.26
CA ALA A 98 -14.13 12.37 2.17
C ALA A 98 -14.42 11.57 0.89
N PHE A 99 -13.70 10.46 0.68
CA PHE A 99 -13.76 9.67 -0.55
C PHE A 99 -14.16 8.20 -0.32
N PHE A 100 -14.49 7.82 0.93
CA PHE A 100 -14.95 6.48 1.32
C PHE A 100 -13.99 5.35 0.94
N VAL A 101 -12.71 5.67 0.79
CA VAL A 101 -11.70 4.69 0.42
C VAL A 101 -11.49 3.72 1.56
N SER A 102 -11.51 2.42 1.25
CA SER A 102 -11.48 1.36 2.27
C SER A 102 -10.41 0.29 2.05
N CYS A 103 -9.68 0.33 0.94
CA CYS A 103 -8.67 -0.68 0.62
C CYS A 103 -7.61 -0.10 -0.34
N GLU A 104 -6.37 -0.55 -0.15
CA GLU A 104 -5.20 -0.26 -1.00
C GLU A 104 -5.01 -1.39 -2.02
N LEU A 105 -4.90 -1.07 -3.32
CA LEU A 105 -4.66 -2.08 -4.36
C LEU A 105 -3.17 -2.44 -4.53
N PHE A 106 -2.27 -1.59 -4.02
CA PHE A 106 -0.83 -1.80 -4.12
C PHE A 106 -0.17 -1.55 -2.76
N ALA A 107 -0.18 -2.57 -1.92
CA ALA A 107 0.45 -2.51 -0.61
C ALA A 107 1.20 -3.80 -0.26
N SER A 108 1.64 -3.85 0.99
CA SER A 108 2.30 -4.96 1.65
C SER A 108 1.94 -4.89 3.14
N PRO A 109 2.10 -5.98 3.91
CA PRO A 109 1.96 -5.92 5.36
C PRO A 109 2.83 -4.80 6.00
N LEU A 110 3.99 -4.53 5.40
CA LEU A 110 4.96 -3.56 5.85
C LEU A 110 4.54 -2.10 5.65
N ASN A 111 3.64 -1.81 4.71
CA ASN A 111 3.26 -0.42 4.39
C ASN A 111 1.75 -0.13 4.38
N ALA A 112 0.91 -1.16 4.38
CA ALA A 112 -0.55 -0.99 4.36
C ALA A 112 -1.04 -0.15 5.54
N ARG A 113 -2.00 0.72 5.29
CA ARG A 113 -2.74 1.45 6.33
C ARG A 113 -3.89 0.62 6.88
N TRP A 114 -4.61 -0.08 6.00
CA TRP A 114 -5.80 -0.83 6.37
C TRP A 114 -5.51 -2.32 6.64
N PRO A 115 -6.37 -3.01 7.41
CA PRO A 115 -6.22 -4.44 7.67
C PRO A 115 -6.40 -5.32 6.44
N THR A 116 -7.06 -4.82 5.39
CA THR A 116 -7.30 -5.50 4.13
C THR A 116 -6.77 -4.67 2.97
N PHE A 117 -5.97 -5.29 2.12
CA PHE A 117 -5.27 -4.65 1.01
C PHE A 117 -4.89 -5.70 -0.03
N CYS A 118 -4.61 -5.31 -1.27
CA CYS A 118 -3.99 -6.17 -2.26
C CYS A 118 -2.46 -6.09 -2.16
N SER A 119 -1.78 -7.20 -2.43
CA SER A 119 -0.31 -7.28 -2.41
C SER A 119 0.24 -8.29 -3.42
N ALA A 120 1.54 -8.22 -3.67
CA ALA A 120 2.20 -9.04 -4.69
C ALA A 120 2.48 -10.49 -4.27
N HIS A 121 2.54 -10.78 -2.96
CA HIS A 121 3.04 -12.05 -2.43
C HIS A 121 2.02 -12.74 -1.54
N ILE A 122 0.90 -13.17 -2.13
CA ILE A 122 -0.21 -13.76 -1.38
C ILE A 122 0.21 -14.95 -0.50
N ASP A 123 1.21 -15.73 -0.92
CA ASP A 123 1.70 -16.90 -0.20
C ASP A 123 2.30 -16.58 1.18
N VAL A 124 2.75 -15.33 1.39
CA VAL A 124 3.29 -14.87 2.68
C VAL A 124 2.50 -13.70 3.29
N ASP A 125 1.71 -12.98 2.48
CA ASP A 125 0.97 -11.80 2.93
C ASP A 125 -0.45 -12.11 3.39
N TYR A 126 -1.03 -13.26 3.00
CA TYR A 126 -2.40 -13.63 3.37
C TYR A 126 -2.60 -13.60 4.90
N ALA A 127 -1.59 -14.04 5.65
CA ALA A 127 -1.63 -14.14 7.11
C ALA A 127 -1.72 -12.75 7.78
N PHE A 128 -1.47 -11.68 7.04
CA PHE A 128 -1.55 -10.29 7.50
C PHE A 128 -2.71 -9.51 6.87
N GLY A 129 -3.63 -10.19 6.16
CA GLY A 129 -4.84 -9.58 5.60
C GLY A 129 -4.78 -9.24 4.11
N SER A 130 -3.79 -9.73 3.37
CA SER A 130 -3.75 -9.56 1.92
C SER A 130 -4.90 -10.28 1.21
N LEU A 131 -5.51 -9.59 0.25
CA LEU A 131 -6.51 -10.10 -0.69
C LEU A 131 -5.88 -10.71 -1.96
N GLY A 132 -4.56 -10.69 -2.05
CA GLY A 132 -3.80 -11.16 -3.21
C GLY A 132 -3.54 -10.05 -4.23
N SER A 133 -3.24 -10.44 -5.46
CA SER A 133 -2.87 -9.50 -6.51
C SER A 133 -4.04 -8.58 -6.87
N TYR A 134 -3.75 -7.30 -7.17
CA TYR A 134 -4.75 -6.39 -7.74
C TYR A 134 -5.39 -6.97 -9.01
N ARG A 135 -4.63 -7.81 -9.76
CA ARG A 135 -5.09 -8.49 -10.98
C ARG A 135 -6.19 -9.49 -10.74
N ASP A 136 -6.40 -9.96 -9.51
CA ASP A 136 -7.47 -10.90 -9.13
C ASP A 136 -8.61 -10.20 -8.38
N PHE A 137 -8.37 -8.97 -7.92
CA PHE A 137 -9.37 -8.16 -7.22
C PHE A 137 -10.45 -7.69 -8.20
N ARG A 138 -11.71 -8.09 -7.97
CA ARG A 138 -12.88 -7.78 -8.82
C ARG A 138 -14.04 -7.17 -8.01
N PRO A 139 -13.92 -5.93 -7.50
CA PRO A 139 -15.01 -5.26 -6.80
C PRO A 139 -16.12 -4.87 -7.78
N SER A 140 -17.38 -5.01 -7.36
CA SER A 140 -18.55 -4.56 -8.13
C SER A 140 -19.02 -3.15 -7.76
N HIS A 141 -18.55 -2.61 -6.63
CA HIS A 141 -18.79 -1.26 -6.11
C HIS A 141 -17.70 -0.91 -5.07
N GLY A 142 -17.65 0.33 -4.60
CA GLY A 142 -16.75 0.79 -3.54
C GLY A 142 -15.80 1.90 -3.98
N SER A 143 -14.86 2.25 -3.09
CA SER A 143 -13.83 3.25 -3.35
C SER A 143 -12.48 2.76 -2.86
N TYR A 144 -11.45 2.92 -3.68
CA TYR A 144 -10.18 2.21 -3.55
C TYR A 144 -8.98 3.12 -3.83
N GLU A 145 -7.92 2.98 -3.02
CA GLU A 145 -6.64 3.65 -3.23
C GLU A 145 -5.77 2.81 -4.17
N VAL A 146 -5.09 3.47 -5.10
CA VAL A 146 -4.22 2.82 -6.08
C VAL A 146 -2.91 3.60 -6.21
N ASN A 147 -1.87 3.19 -5.48
CA ASN A 147 -0.51 3.74 -5.57
C ASN A 147 0.49 2.68 -6.05
N PRO A 148 0.53 2.38 -7.36
CA PRO A 148 1.37 1.32 -7.91
C PRO A 148 2.86 1.67 -7.83
N PRO A 149 3.76 0.67 -7.84
CA PRO A 149 5.16 0.89 -8.23
C PRO A 149 5.26 1.71 -9.52
N PHE A 150 6.22 2.63 -9.58
CA PHE A 150 6.35 3.61 -10.66
C PHE A 150 7.05 3.02 -11.89
N ASP A 151 6.44 1.98 -12.45
CA ASP A 151 6.82 1.32 -13.68
C ASP A 151 5.73 1.55 -14.74
N GLU A 152 6.11 1.97 -15.95
CA GLU A 152 5.16 2.40 -16.97
C GLU A 152 4.27 1.26 -17.48
N GLU A 153 4.85 0.07 -17.66
CA GLU A 153 4.12 -1.11 -18.14
C GLU A 153 3.13 -1.58 -17.08
N LEU A 154 3.56 -1.63 -15.81
CA LEU A 154 2.68 -1.96 -14.70
C LEU A 154 1.52 -0.96 -14.55
N VAL A 155 1.79 0.34 -14.68
CA VAL A 155 0.75 1.37 -14.62
C VAL A 155 -0.23 1.26 -15.80
N GLY A 156 0.26 0.91 -16.99
CA GLY A 156 -0.59 0.65 -18.16
C GLY A 156 -1.46 -0.60 -18.01
N ASP A 157 -0.92 -1.70 -17.49
CA ASP A 157 -1.71 -2.91 -17.23
C ASP A 157 -2.75 -2.68 -16.13
N MET A 158 -2.36 -2.00 -15.06
CA MET A 158 -3.26 -1.60 -13.97
C MET A 158 -4.41 -0.73 -14.50
N SER A 159 -4.14 0.27 -15.34
CA SER A 159 -5.19 1.15 -15.84
C SER A 159 -6.22 0.41 -16.69
N ASN A 160 -5.79 -0.53 -17.54
CA ASN A 160 -6.68 -1.40 -18.31
C ASN A 160 -7.58 -2.23 -17.40
N HIS A 161 -7.03 -2.83 -16.35
CA HIS A 161 -7.79 -3.57 -15.35
C HIS A 161 -8.83 -2.68 -14.64
N LEU A 162 -8.45 -1.48 -14.21
CA LEU A 162 -9.39 -0.54 -13.58
C LEU A 162 -10.52 -0.12 -14.54
N PHE A 163 -10.22 0.09 -15.83
CA PHE A 163 -11.24 0.42 -16.82
C PHE A 163 -12.23 -0.71 -17.03
N GLU A 164 -11.77 -1.96 -17.09
CA GLU A 164 -12.63 -3.14 -17.15
C GLU A 164 -13.57 -3.18 -15.94
N LEU A 165 -13.04 -2.99 -14.74
CA LEU A 165 -13.83 -2.94 -13.51
C LEU A 165 -14.88 -1.83 -13.53
N LEU A 166 -14.49 -0.61 -13.89
CA LEU A 166 -15.40 0.53 -13.95
C LEU A 166 -16.49 0.36 -15.01
N GLN A 167 -16.18 -0.34 -16.11
CA GLN A 167 -17.13 -0.63 -17.17
C GLN A 167 -18.17 -1.69 -16.76
N ASN A 168 -17.78 -2.66 -15.93
CA ASN A 168 -18.60 -3.83 -15.57
C ASN A 168 -19.21 -3.74 -14.15
N ALA A 169 -18.82 -2.75 -13.35
CA ALA A 169 -19.33 -2.54 -12.00
C ALA A 169 -20.85 -2.34 -11.99
N THR A 170 -21.53 -3.02 -11.06
CA THR A 170 -22.98 -2.94 -10.89
C THR A 170 -23.41 -1.84 -9.90
N GLY A 171 -22.47 -1.30 -9.11
CA GLY A 171 -22.71 -0.17 -8.22
C GLY A 171 -21.69 0.96 -8.40
N ALA A 172 -21.77 2.00 -7.56
CA ALA A 172 -20.82 3.10 -7.57
C ALA A 172 -19.39 2.62 -7.28
N LEU A 173 -18.50 2.76 -8.27
CA LEU A 173 -17.10 2.36 -8.17
C LEU A 173 -16.17 3.56 -8.43
N THR A 174 -15.23 3.77 -7.52
CA THR A 174 -14.20 4.82 -7.60
C THR A 174 -12.81 4.24 -7.36
N PHE A 175 -11.85 4.64 -8.18
CA PHE A 175 -10.43 4.46 -7.91
C PHE A 175 -9.75 5.82 -7.78
N VAL A 176 -9.06 6.02 -6.66
CA VAL A 176 -8.18 7.18 -6.43
C VAL A 176 -6.76 6.73 -6.72
N VAL A 177 -6.27 7.09 -7.91
CA VAL A 177 -4.97 6.66 -8.43
C VAL A 177 -3.91 7.71 -8.14
N ILE A 178 -2.83 7.32 -7.47
CA ILE A 178 -1.69 8.16 -7.13
C ILE A 178 -0.50 7.68 -7.97
N THR A 179 0.00 8.55 -8.85
CA THR A 179 1.19 8.28 -9.66
C THR A 179 2.03 9.55 -9.77
N PRO A 180 3.33 9.46 -10.10
CA PRO A 180 4.09 10.65 -10.48
C PRO A 180 3.39 11.36 -11.65
N TYR A 181 3.50 12.68 -11.70
CA TYR A 181 2.99 13.44 -12.84
C TYR A 181 3.86 13.15 -14.07
N TRP A 182 3.32 12.31 -14.95
CA TRP A 182 4.01 11.75 -16.11
C TRP A 182 3.43 12.28 -17.41
N LEU A 183 3.49 13.59 -17.58
CA LEU A 183 3.06 14.25 -18.80
C LEU A 183 3.72 13.61 -20.03
N ASN A 184 2.94 13.36 -21.07
CA ASN A 184 3.35 12.71 -22.32
C ASN A 184 3.73 11.23 -22.22
N ARG A 185 3.53 10.56 -21.07
CA ARG A 185 3.66 9.09 -21.00
C ARG A 185 2.32 8.44 -21.32
N PRO A 186 2.24 7.48 -22.25
CA PRO A 186 0.98 6.88 -22.67
C PRO A 186 0.13 6.36 -21.51
N CYS A 187 0.73 5.60 -20.57
CA CYS A 187 -0.01 5.02 -19.44
C CYS A 187 -0.70 6.07 -18.54
N TRP A 188 -0.10 7.26 -18.39
CA TRP A 188 -0.67 8.35 -17.62
C TRP A 188 -1.69 9.15 -18.43
N GLU A 189 -1.38 9.46 -19.69
CA GLU A 189 -2.27 10.18 -20.61
C GLU A 189 -3.57 9.41 -20.86
N ASP A 190 -3.50 8.09 -21.00
CA ASP A 190 -4.66 7.21 -21.21
C ASP A 190 -5.61 7.25 -20.00
N MET A 191 -5.05 7.16 -18.77
CA MET A 191 -5.84 7.38 -17.55
C MET A 191 -6.47 8.76 -17.54
N ARG A 192 -5.68 9.82 -17.77
CA ARG A 192 -6.13 11.20 -17.72
C ARG A 192 -7.22 11.54 -18.74
N ARG A 193 -7.18 10.92 -19.92
CA ARG A 193 -8.12 11.15 -21.04
C ARG A 193 -9.28 10.16 -21.08
N SER A 194 -9.22 9.09 -20.27
CA SER A 194 -10.30 8.11 -20.20
C SER A 194 -11.64 8.78 -19.82
N LYS A 195 -12.75 8.22 -20.35
CA LYS A 195 -14.12 8.65 -19.98
C LYS A 195 -14.43 8.48 -18.48
N PHE A 196 -13.61 7.68 -17.80
CA PHE A 196 -13.72 7.41 -16.37
C PHE A 196 -13.01 8.46 -15.52
N CYS A 197 -12.02 9.18 -16.04
CA CYS A 197 -11.33 10.21 -15.28
C CYS A 197 -12.22 11.44 -15.10
N THR A 198 -12.80 11.59 -13.92
CA THR A 198 -13.68 12.71 -13.58
C THR A 198 -12.92 13.91 -13.03
N ARG A 199 -11.78 13.67 -12.40
CA ARG A 199 -10.91 14.70 -11.86
C ARG A 199 -9.46 14.24 -11.89
N CYS A 200 -8.55 15.17 -12.18
CA CYS A 200 -7.12 14.96 -12.05
C CYS A 200 -6.51 16.18 -11.36
N GLU A 201 -5.90 15.96 -10.21
CA GLU A 201 -5.11 16.97 -9.50
C GLU A 201 -3.64 16.72 -9.72
N VAL A 202 -2.86 17.80 -9.85
CA VAL A 202 -1.40 17.74 -9.86
C VAL A 202 -0.88 18.55 -8.68
N LEU A 203 -0.24 17.87 -7.74
CA LEU A 203 0.44 18.47 -6.60
C LEU A 203 1.89 18.72 -6.99
N ASN A 204 2.37 19.94 -6.76
CA ASN A 204 3.78 20.20 -6.96
C ASN A 204 4.61 19.36 -5.97
N VAL A 205 5.83 18.97 -6.34
CA VAL A 205 6.77 18.20 -5.51
C VAL A 205 6.98 18.80 -4.11
N ARG A 206 6.85 20.12 -3.96
CA ARG A 206 6.98 20.83 -2.66
C ARG A 206 5.72 20.75 -1.79
N GLU A 207 4.59 20.38 -2.38
CA GLU A 207 3.28 20.26 -1.72
C GLU A 207 2.98 18.82 -1.28
N ALA A 208 3.82 17.85 -1.63
CA ALA A 208 3.58 16.44 -1.37
C ALA A 208 4.63 15.78 -0.45
N GLY A 209 4.15 15.14 0.60
CA GLY A 209 4.90 14.32 1.54
C GLY A 209 4.41 12.88 1.54
N TYR A 210 5.30 11.96 1.89
CA TYR A 210 5.04 10.52 1.88
C TYR A 210 5.68 9.84 3.08
N PHE A 211 5.31 8.58 3.30
CA PHE A 211 6.11 7.63 4.05
C PHE A 211 7.17 6.92 3.19
N GLU A 212 8.33 6.67 3.78
CA GLU A 212 9.40 5.87 3.22
C GLU A 212 8.92 4.43 2.96
N GLY A 213 9.25 3.87 1.80
CA GLY A 213 8.92 2.48 1.51
C GLY A 213 9.59 1.48 2.47
N ALA A 214 10.72 1.86 3.07
CA ALA A 214 11.40 1.09 4.12
C ALA A 214 11.01 1.53 5.55
N GLN A 215 9.81 2.09 5.75
CA GLN A 215 9.34 2.58 7.06
C GLN A 215 9.39 1.54 8.19
N HIS A 216 9.35 0.24 7.87
CA HIS A 216 9.53 -0.85 8.82
C HIS A 216 10.96 -0.97 9.38
N ARG A 217 11.92 -0.16 8.91
CA ARG A 217 13.32 -0.14 9.38
C ARG A 217 13.83 1.25 9.72
N LYS A 218 13.17 2.29 9.23
CA LYS A 218 13.63 3.68 9.40
C LYS A 218 13.07 4.28 10.69
N LYS A 219 13.86 5.13 11.33
CA LYS A 219 13.46 5.87 12.54
C LYS A 219 12.51 7.02 12.23
N SER A 220 12.79 7.80 11.17
CA SER A 220 11.81 8.73 10.60
C SER A 220 11.15 8.05 9.42
N ARG A 221 9.83 8.17 9.33
CA ARG A 221 9.02 7.59 8.26
C ARG A 221 8.73 8.61 7.17
N PHE A 222 8.71 9.90 7.49
CA PHE A 222 8.35 10.92 6.52
C PHE A 222 9.48 11.26 5.55
N ARG A 223 9.09 11.51 4.31
CA ARG A 223 9.96 12.01 3.25
C ARG A 223 9.22 12.97 2.34
N PHE A 224 10.00 13.81 1.67
CA PHE A 224 9.48 14.63 0.58
C PHE A 224 9.20 13.79 -0.67
N ALA A 225 8.25 14.25 -1.47
CA ALA A 225 8.11 13.79 -2.85
C ALA A 225 9.39 14.06 -3.64
N THR A 226 9.66 13.22 -4.63
CA THR A 226 10.81 13.36 -5.55
C THR A 226 10.39 13.80 -6.95
N SER A 227 9.09 13.92 -7.19
CA SER A 227 8.46 14.40 -8.42
C SER A 227 7.13 15.06 -8.06
N ASP A 228 6.57 15.80 -9.00
CA ASP A 228 5.16 16.19 -8.92
C ASP A 228 4.29 14.93 -8.84
N THR A 229 3.18 15.02 -8.13
CA THR A 229 2.26 13.91 -7.87
C THR A 229 0.95 14.19 -8.61
N SER A 230 0.45 13.20 -9.33
CA SER A 230 -0.91 13.22 -9.86
C SER A 230 -1.84 12.38 -8.99
N VAL A 231 -3.04 12.92 -8.73
CA VAL A 231 -4.15 12.22 -8.09
C VAL A 231 -5.31 12.19 -9.09
N LEU A 232 -5.53 11.03 -9.70
CA LEU A 232 -6.60 10.82 -10.67
C LEU A 232 -7.77 10.11 -10.00
N PHE A 233 -8.97 10.66 -10.18
CA PHE A 233 -10.22 10.06 -9.73
C PHE A 233 -10.87 9.40 -10.94
N LEU A 234 -10.89 8.07 -10.95
CA LEU A 234 -11.54 7.26 -11.99
C LEU A 234 -12.87 6.76 -11.43
N GLN A 235 -13.99 7.15 -12.05
CA GLN A 235 -15.34 6.86 -11.57
C GLN A 235 -16.24 6.37 -12.69
N ASN A 236 -17.06 5.35 -12.39
CA ASN A 236 -18.19 4.99 -13.23
C ASN A 236 -19.36 5.96 -13.00
N GLU A 237 -20.39 5.92 -13.86
CA GLU A 237 -21.50 6.89 -13.81
C GLU A 237 -22.21 6.99 -12.43
N PRO A 238 -22.59 5.87 -11.77
CA PRO A 238 -23.19 5.97 -10.43
C PRO A 238 -22.28 6.67 -9.42
N ALA A 239 -20.97 6.39 -9.43
CA ALA A 239 -20.03 7.04 -8.52
C ALA A 239 -19.84 8.53 -8.77
N LYS A 240 -20.03 9.02 -10.01
CA LYS A 240 -19.98 10.47 -10.28
C LYS A 240 -21.06 11.23 -9.50
N ILE A 241 -22.21 10.58 -9.31
CA ILE A 241 -23.37 11.13 -8.61
C ILE A 241 -23.22 10.91 -7.11
N GLU A 242 -23.02 9.66 -6.68
CA GLU A 242 -22.98 9.28 -5.26
C GLU A 242 -21.73 9.78 -4.55
N HIS A 243 -20.58 9.73 -5.22
CA HIS A 243 -19.26 10.06 -4.68
C HIS A 243 -18.65 11.27 -5.39
N ALA A 244 -19.47 12.30 -5.63
CA ALA A 244 -19.03 13.51 -6.31
C ALA A 244 -17.73 14.10 -5.69
N ILE A 245 -16.80 14.46 -6.58
CA ILE A 245 -15.49 15.02 -6.23
C ILE A 245 -15.59 16.55 -6.16
N THR A 246 -15.90 17.07 -4.98
CA THR A 246 -16.09 18.51 -4.77
C THR A 246 -14.77 19.23 -4.51
N ARG A 247 -14.75 20.54 -4.76
CA ARG A 247 -13.59 21.39 -4.45
C ARG A 247 -13.16 21.30 -2.98
N ALA A 248 -14.11 21.28 -2.05
CA ALA A 248 -13.81 21.17 -0.62
C ALA A 248 -13.09 19.85 -0.27
N LYS A 249 -13.49 18.73 -0.89
CA LYS A 249 -12.81 17.44 -0.71
C LYS A 249 -11.38 17.47 -1.27
N ILE A 250 -11.20 18.11 -2.43
CA ILE A 250 -9.87 18.30 -3.04
C ILE A 250 -8.98 19.19 -2.18
N ASP A 251 -9.49 20.30 -1.66
CA ASP A 251 -8.72 21.20 -0.80
C ASP A 251 -8.29 20.51 0.50
N ALA A 252 -9.16 19.68 1.10
CA ALA A 252 -8.81 18.85 2.25
C ALA A 252 -7.71 17.85 1.90
N LEU A 253 -7.80 17.17 0.75
CA LEU A 253 -6.78 16.21 0.31
C LEU A 253 -5.44 16.90 0.05
N ARG A 254 -5.44 18.03 -0.65
CA ARG A 254 -4.25 18.87 -0.86
C ARG A 254 -3.61 19.31 0.45
N GLY A 255 -4.43 19.70 1.43
CA GLY A 255 -3.98 20.04 2.77
C GLY A 255 -3.29 18.87 3.46
N ALA A 256 -3.88 17.67 3.37
CA ALA A 256 -3.34 16.45 3.97
C ALA A 256 -2.00 16.04 3.35
N PHE A 257 -1.81 16.18 2.04
CA PHE A 257 -0.55 15.81 1.37
C PHE A 257 0.66 16.65 1.79
N ARG A 258 0.49 17.78 2.49
CA ARG A 258 1.59 18.67 2.84
C ARG A 258 2.71 17.94 3.58
N PRO A 259 3.99 18.16 3.20
CA PRO A 259 5.12 17.54 3.87
C PRO A 259 5.14 17.84 5.37
N LYS A 260 5.55 16.85 6.17
CA LYS A 260 5.71 17.01 7.62
C LYS A 260 7.07 17.59 7.98
N ALA A 261 7.13 18.27 9.12
CA ALA A 261 8.33 18.96 9.57
C ALA A 261 9.53 18.03 9.78
N ASP A 262 9.29 16.75 10.11
CA ASP A 262 10.29 15.71 10.30
C ASP A 262 10.61 14.91 9.03
N ALA A 263 10.07 15.33 7.87
CA ALA A 263 10.38 14.75 6.59
C ALA A 263 11.86 14.97 6.24
N ARG A 264 12.52 13.92 5.75
CA ARG A 264 13.91 14.00 5.30
C ARG A 264 13.99 14.13 3.79
N LYS A 265 14.97 14.91 3.31
CA LYS A 265 15.38 14.89 1.91
C LYS A 265 16.22 13.63 1.68
N LYS A 266 15.99 12.95 0.56
CA LYS A 266 16.86 11.85 0.11
C LYS A 266 18.23 12.38 -0.26
#